data_AF-A0A956GBR7-F1
#
_entry.id   AF-A0A956GBR7-F1
#
_cell.length_a   1.000
_cell.length_b   1.000
_cell.length_c   1.000
_cell.angle_alpha   90.00
_cell.angle_beta   90.00
_cell.angle_gamma   90.00
#
_symmetry.space_group_name_H-M   'P 1'
#
loop_
_entity.id
_entity.type
_entity.pdbx_description
1 polymer ?
#
loop_
_entity_poly.entity_id
_entity_poly.type
_entity_poly.pdbx_seq_one_letter_code
_entity_poly.pdbx_strand_id
1 'polypeptide(L)'
;MKRSILLATLLVPIALAGCHIFVDNEDDQSRGGWWHYCDATGCYRCTAAGCELPDSYCVDNAQCPEGLVCGDRGICRTPDQQCQVSGECNSGFICKIGQCVPGPVSGCQSNDDCGIGATCNNGTCQNTGACTVKSDCDKYGSNYDCKSGSCVLGTPVTPGPACTTAAQCSSKLCVNNQCATCSGDCGGAKTCQLDVHCGTGRRCLDGQCVAGCQGNGDCGSGQVCKSSVCVTAAAGDITDPVDNIGTYCDKADDCGGSLACVNNSCMATCTATGACANTNDICGTGMALSDATIRVCRPDTSARLECKITKDCDSSETCVSGICRTVCSRAVDCASCNDGPVCGAGGFCMTEQEVNAECTLNSDCSGGQACLGSKCVSL
;
A
#
# COMPACT_ATOMS: atom_id res chain seq x y z
N MET A 1 18.31 -5.00 69.27
CA MET A 1 18.24 -6.47 69.21
C MET A 1 16.79 -6.89 69.12
N LYS A 2 16.53 -7.92 68.30
CA LYS A 2 15.23 -8.55 67.92
C LYS A 2 14.42 -7.85 66.83
N ARG A 3 14.44 -8.51 65.67
CA ARG A 3 13.70 -8.26 64.43
C ARG A 3 12.23 -8.67 64.57
N SER A 4 11.32 -7.90 64.00
CA SER A 4 10.10 -8.40 63.36
C SER A 4 9.68 -7.42 62.26
N ILE A 5 9.70 -7.91 61.03
CA ILE A 5 9.33 -7.20 59.81
C ILE A 5 7.80 -7.28 59.68
N LEU A 6 7.13 -6.13 59.67
CA LEU A 6 5.71 -6.00 59.35
C LEU A 6 5.62 -5.06 58.13
N LEU A 7 5.64 -5.63 56.93
CA LEU A 7 5.20 -4.96 55.71
C LEU A 7 3.68 -5.09 55.65
N ALA A 8 2.98 -4.01 55.97
CA ALA A 8 1.56 -3.86 55.66
C ALA A 8 1.43 -3.44 54.19
N THR A 9 1.24 -4.42 53.30
CA THR A 9 0.90 -4.16 51.90
C THR A 9 -0.56 -3.72 51.78
N LEU A 10 -0.74 -2.54 51.16
CA LEU A 10 -2.00 -1.93 50.77
C LEU A 10 -2.93 -2.90 50.04
N LEU A 11 -4.19 -2.91 50.48
CA LEU A 11 -5.34 -3.43 49.74
C LEU A 11 -5.54 -2.68 48.42
N VAL A 12 -5.45 -3.40 47.30
CA VAL A 12 -6.05 -3.02 46.02
C VAL A 12 -7.29 -3.90 45.82
N PRO A 13 -8.49 -3.34 45.59
CA PRO A 13 -9.66 -4.17 45.32
C PRO A 13 -9.55 -4.75 43.91
N ILE A 14 -9.31 -6.05 43.83
CA ILE A 14 -9.53 -6.81 42.59
C ILE A 14 -11.05 -6.87 42.42
N ALA A 15 -11.55 -6.20 41.39
CA ALA A 15 -12.90 -6.40 40.89
C ALA A 15 -12.99 -7.84 40.36
N LEU A 16 -13.40 -8.77 41.21
CA LEU A 16 -13.89 -10.06 40.79
C LEU A 16 -15.20 -9.81 40.03
N ALA A 17 -15.10 -9.72 38.70
CA ALA A 17 -16.23 -10.05 37.84
C ALA A 17 -16.65 -11.48 38.23
N GLY A 18 -17.82 -11.60 38.84
CA GLY A 18 -18.30 -12.86 39.40
C GLY A 18 -18.40 -13.92 38.32
N CYS A 19 -17.55 -14.96 38.43
CA CYS A 19 -17.85 -16.26 37.86
C CYS A 19 -19.04 -16.83 38.66
N HIS A 20 -20.22 -16.79 38.08
CA HIS A 20 -21.39 -17.48 38.64
C HIS A 20 -21.24 -18.98 38.35
N ILE A 21 -20.84 -19.74 39.37
CA ILE A 21 -20.99 -21.20 39.36
C ILE A 21 -22.46 -21.47 39.70
N PHE A 22 -23.24 -21.90 38.72
CA PHE A 22 -24.57 -22.47 38.97
C PHE A 22 -24.38 -23.93 39.40
N VAL A 23 -24.71 -24.23 40.65
CA VAL A 23 -24.84 -25.60 41.15
C VAL A 23 -26.34 -25.87 41.25
N ASP A 24 -26.89 -26.62 40.29
CA ASP A 24 -28.25 -27.11 40.40
C ASP A 24 -28.28 -28.26 41.42
N ASN A 25 -28.96 -27.99 42.55
CA ASN A 25 -29.52 -28.89 43.57
C ASN A 25 -28.76 -30.18 43.99
N GLU A 26 -28.64 -30.31 45.31
CA GLU A 26 -27.87 -31.29 46.08
C GLU A 26 -28.35 -32.76 46.05
N ASP A 27 -29.04 -33.26 45.02
CA ASP A 27 -29.75 -34.56 45.12
C ASP A 27 -29.36 -35.66 44.12
N ASP A 28 -28.16 -35.65 43.51
CA ASP A 28 -27.75 -36.76 42.64
C ASP A 28 -26.29 -37.22 42.81
N GLN A 29 -25.93 -37.67 44.02
CA GLN A 29 -24.60 -38.24 44.34
C GLN A 29 -24.32 -39.62 43.72
N SER A 30 -25.12 -40.10 42.76
CA SER A 30 -24.99 -41.48 42.24
C SER A 30 -24.52 -41.59 40.78
N ARG A 31 -24.38 -40.49 40.03
CA ARG A 31 -23.98 -40.56 38.62
C ARG A 31 -23.06 -39.39 38.23
N GLY A 32 -21.80 -39.45 38.65
CA GLY A 32 -20.69 -38.66 38.07
C GLY A 32 -21.04 -37.20 37.78
N GLY A 33 -21.13 -36.39 38.83
CA GLY A 33 -21.50 -34.97 38.72
C GLY A 33 -20.60 -34.22 37.75
N TRP A 34 -21.24 -33.53 36.82
CA TRP A 34 -20.63 -32.67 35.82
C TRP A 34 -21.12 -31.25 36.03
N TRP A 35 -20.31 -30.26 35.65
CA TRP A 35 -20.61 -28.85 35.78
C TRP A 35 -20.22 -28.10 34.52
N HIS A 36 -20.79 -26.92 34.31
CA HIS A 36 -20.51 -26.07 33.17
C HIS A 36 -19.51 -24.98 33.53
N TYR A 37 -18.58 -24.71 32.63
CA TYR A 37 -17.65 -23.60 32.71
C TYR A 37 -17.59 -22.90 31.35
N CYS A 38 -17.81 -21.60 31.32
CA CYS A 38 -17.76 -20.79 30.10
C CYS A 38 -16.72 -19.69 30.24
N ASP A 39 -15.90 -19.50 29.19
CA ASP A 39 -14.98 -18.38 29.06
C ASP A 39 -15.01 -17.77 27.65
N ALA A 40 -14.09 -16.87 27.35
CA ALA A 40 -14.00 -16.17 26.06
C ALA A 40 -13.71 -17.10 24.86
N THR A 41 -13.36 -18.37 25.11
CA THR A 41 -13.04 -19.36 24.09
C THR A 41 -14.13 -20.42 23.90
N GLY A 42 -15.14 -20.46 24.77
CA GLY A 42 -16.32 -21.30 24.64
C GLY A 42 -16.89 -21.79 25.97
N CYS A 43 -17.95 -22.59 25.90
CA CYS A 43 -18.53 -23.28 27.05
C CYS A 43 -18.15 -24.76 27.03
N TYR A 44 -17.72 -25.28 28.17
CA TYR A 44 -17.18 -26.62 28.33
C TYR A 44 -18.02 -27.43 29.31
N ARG A 45 -18.16 -28.74 29.03
CA ARG A 45 -18.70 -29.69 30.01
C ARG A 45 -17.55 -30.28 30.80
N CYS A 46 -17.54 -30.01 32.09
CA CYS A 46 -16.48 -30.41 33.00
C CYS A 46 -16.94 -31.53 33.92
N THR A 47 -16.07 -32.52 34.09
CA THR A 47 -16.20 -33.53 35.14
C THR A 47 -14.99 -33.42 36.08
N ALA A 48 -14.93 -34.27 37.11
CA ALA A 48 -13.73 -34.40 37.94
C ALA A 48 -12.46 -34.80 37.16
N ALA A 49 -12.60 -35.29 35.92
CA ALA A 49 -11.49 -35.70 35.06
C ALA A 49 -11.01 -34.62 34.06
N GLY A 50 -11.73 -33.49 33.93
CA GLY A 50 -11.39 -32.42 32.99
C GLY A 50 -12.60 -31.95 32.16
N CYS A 51 -12.35 -30.98 31.28
CA CYS A 51 -13.36 -30.33 30.45
C CYS A 51 -13.19 -30.71 28.99
N GLU A 52 -14.25 -31.23 28.36
CA GLU A 52 -14.30 -31.57 26.94
C GLU A 52 -15.22 -30.61 26.18
N LEU A 53 -14.92 -30.37 24.90
CA LEU A 53 -15.82 -29.65 23.99
C LEU A 53 -17.09 -30.49 23.85
N PRO A 54 -18.27 -30.03 24.29
CA PRO A 54 -19.47 -30.81 24.11
C PRO A 54 -19.89 -30.70 22.64
N ASP A 55 -20.16 -31.83 21.99
CA ASP A 55 -21.26 -31.88 21.03
C ASP A 55 -22.51 -31.40 21.80
N SER A 56 -22.78 -30.10 21.70
CA SER A 56 -23.71 -29.38 22.57
C SER A 56 -25.14 -29.80 22.23
N TYR A 57 -25.70 -30.71 23.03
CA TYR A 57 -27.08 -31.13 22.88
C TYR A 57 -28.05 -30.05 23.40
N CYS A 58 -29.07 -29.69 22.63
CA CYS A 58 -30.08 -28.69 22.97
C CYS A 58 -31.50 -29.22 22.65
N VAL A 59 -32.51 -28.65 23.30
CA VAL A 59 -33.94 -28.85 23.01
C VAL A 59 -34.63 -27.55 22.61
N ASP A 60 -34.05 -26.39 22.94
CA ASP A 60 -34.48 -25.08 22.46
C ASP A 60 -33.31 -24.09 22.35
N ASN A 61 -33.60 -22.91 21.78
CA ASN A 61 -32.59 -21.88 21.51
C ASN A 61 -31.97 -21.28 22.77
N ALA A 62 -32.64 -21.35 23.93
CA ALA A 62 -32.14 -20.74 25.16
C ALA A 62 -30.93 -21.49 25.75
N GLN A 63 -30.74 -22.74 25.32
CA GLN A 63 -29.62 -23.59 25.72
C GLN A 63 -28.40 -23.41 24.80
N CYS A 64 -28.52 -22.60 23.76
CA CYS A 64 -27.45 -22.32 22.83
C CYS A 64 -26.73 -21.00 23.19
N PRO A 65 -25.39 -20.96 23.08
CA PRO A 65 -24.61 -19.73 23.21
C PRO A 65 -25.14 -18.59 22.33
N GLU A 66 -24.88 -17.34 22.72
CA GLU A 66 -25.29 -16.18 21.93
C GLU A 66 -24.84 -16.29 20.47
N GLY A 67 -25.79 -16.07 19.55
CA GLY A 67 -25.55 -16.25 18.12
C GLY A 67 -25.65 -17.68 17.61
N LEU A 68 -26.15 -18.64 18.42
CA LEU A 68 -26.48 -20.01 18.01
C LEU A 68 -27.97 -20.32 18.28
N VAL A 69 -28.55 -21.22 17.48
CA VAL A 69 -29.93 -21.73 17.56
C VAL A 69 -29.93 -23.24 17.63
N CYS A 70 -30.94 -23.81 18.26
CA CYS A 70 -31.05 -25.26 18.45
C CYS A 70 -31.60 -25.93 17.19
N GLY A 71 -30.81 -26.83 16.59
CA GLY A 71 -31.22 -27.60 15.41
C GLY A 71 -32.11 -28.80 15.72
N ASP A 72 -32.80 -29.32 14.71
CA ASP A 72 -33.74 -30.45 14.79
C ASP A 72 -33.14 -31.77 15.33
N ARG A 73 -31.80 -31.89 15.34
CA ARG A 73 -31.08 -33.03 15.92
C ARG A 73 -30.67 -32.79 17.38
N GLY A 74 -31.16 -31.70 17.95
CA GLY A 74 -30.82 -31.20 19.27
C GLY A 74 -29.36 -30.79 19.37
N ILE A 75 -28.82 -30.03 18.40
CA ILE A 75 -27.43 -29.52 18.45
C ILE A 75 -27.41 -28.03 18.15
N CYS A 76 -26.71 -27.22 18.95
CA CYS A 76 -26.56 -25.78 18.74
C CYS A 76 -25.72 -25.44 17.50
N ARG A 77 -26.23 -24.58 16.62
CA ARG A 77 -25.62 -24.18 15.34
C ARG A 77 -25.89 -22.70 15.02
N THR A 78 -25.15 -22.07 14.11
CA THR A 78 -25.36 -20.66 13.78
C THR A 78 -26.69 -20.43 13.03
N PRO A 79 -27.44 -19.32 13.28
CA PRO A 79 -28.75 -19.02 12.70
C PRO A 79 -28.81 -18.99 11.18
N ASP A 80 -27.69 -18.66 10.53
CA ASP A 80 -27.52 -18.63 9.08
C ASP A 80 -27.43 -20.03 8.43
N GLN A 81 -27.46 -21.09 9.24
CA GLN A 81 -27.37 -22.48 8.79
C GLN A 81 -28.69 -23.26 8.90
N GLN A 82 -29.78 -22.69 9.42
CA GLN A 82 -31.09 -23.35 9.45
C GLN A 82 -31.97 -22.86 8.30
N CYS A 83 -32.56 -23.81 7.58
CA CYS A 83 -33.55 -23.49 6.56
C CYS A 83 -34.53 -24.64 6.36
N GLN A 84 -35.74 -24.33 5.92
CA GLN A 84 -36.68 -25.29 5.34
C GLN A 84 -36.81 -25.11 3.84
N VAL A 85 -36.69 -23.87 3.36
CA VAL A 85 -36.68 -23.52 1.94
C VAL A 85 -35.50 -22.60 1.62
N SER A 86 -35.03 -22.62 0.37
CA SER A 86 -33.87 -21.81 -0.05
C SER A 86 -34.05 -20.31 0.13
N GLY A 87 -35.29 -19.81 0.19
CA GLY A 87 -35.57 -18.39 0.45
C GLY A 87 -35.26 -17.93 1.88
N GLU A 88 -35.02 -18.87 2.81
CA GLU A 88 -34.60 -18.59 4.18
C GLU A 88 -33.07 -18.42 4.29
N CYS A 89 -32.34 -18.79 3.25
CA CYS A 89 -30.90 -18.65 3.21
C CYS A 89 -30.47 -17.29 2.67
N ASN A 90 -29.29 -16.82 3.12
CA ASN A 90 -28.64 -15.64 2.53
C ASN A 90 -28.50 -15.80 1.01
N SER A 91 -28.46 -14.68 0.30
CA SER A 91 -28.38 -14.67 -1.17
C SER A 91 -27.25 -15.57 -1.69
N GLY A 92 -27.62 -16.54 -2.54
CA GLY A 92 -26.71 -17.52 -3.15
C GLY A 92 -26.48 -18.82 -2.35
N PHE A 93 -27.23 -19.03 -1.26
CA PHE A 93 -27.33 -20.32 -0.57
C PHE A 93 -28.69 -20.95 -0.85
N ILE A 94 -28.74 -22.28 -0.85
CA ILE A 94 -29.95 -23.09 -0.99
C ILE A 94 -30.15 -23.99 0.21
N CYS A 95 -31.40 -24.36 0.45
CA CYS A 95 -31.70 -25.24 1.56
C CYS A 95 -31.54 -26.71 1.18
N LYS A 96 -30.62 -27.42 1.85
CA LYS A 96 -30.38 -28.85 1.66
C LYS A 96 -30.31 -29.55 3.02
N ILE A 97 -31.27 -30.45 3.28
CA ILE A 97 -31.33 -31.27 4.50
C ILE A 97 -31.26 -30.38 5.76
N GLY A 98 -32.09 -29.32 5.78
CA GLY A 98 -32.15 -28.40 6.91
C GLY A 98 -30.98 -27.43 7.02
N GLN A 99 -30.06 -27.43 6.05
CA GLN A 99 -28.87 -26.60 6.06
C GLN A 99 -28.76 -25.68 4.84
N CYS A 100 -28.46 -24.40 5.08
CA CYS A 100 -28.07 -23.47 4.03
C CYS A 100 -26.69 -23.84 3.50
N VAL A 101 -26.68 -24.47 2.33
CA VAL A 101 -25.46 -24.83 1.60
C VAL A 101 -25.32 -23.93 0.38
N PRO A 102 -24.10 -23.65 -0.09
CA PRO A 102 -23.91 -22.89 -1.32
C PRO A 102 -24.67 -23.52 -2.49
N GLY A 103 -25.45 -22.73 -3.22
CA GLY A 103 -26.19 -23.16 -4.40
C GLY A 103 -25.67 -22.48 -5.67
N PRO A 104 -25.91 -23.07 -6.87
CA PRO A 104 -26.49 -24.39 -7.10
C PRO A 104 -25.48 -25.52 -6.78
N VAL A 105 -25.92 -26.56 -6.08
CA VAL A 105 -25.10 -27.72 -5.67
C VAL A 105 -24.56 -28.55 -6.84
N SER A 106 -25.01 -28.29 -8.06
CA SER A 106 -24.49 -28.86 -9.30
C SER A 106 -24.73 -27.92 -10.47
N GLY A 107 -23.74 -27.75 -11.33
CA GLY A 107 -23.85 -26.95 -12.55
C GLY A 107 -23.43 -25.50 -12.41
N CYS A 108 -22.68 -25.13 -11.36
CA CYS A 108 -22.00 -23.83 -11.35
C CYS A 108 -20.94 -23.81 -12.48
N GLN A 109 -20.82 -22.68 -13.17
CA GLN A 109 -19.81 -22.44 -14.20
C GLN A 109 -18.72 -21.49 -13.70
N SER A 110 -19.03 -20.68 -12.70
CA SER A 110 -18.19 -19.64 -12.13
C SER A 110 -18.50 -19.43 -10.64
N ASN A 111 -17.65 -18.69 -9.93
CA ASN A 111 -17.88 -18.34 -8.53
C ASN A 111 -19.13 -17.48 -8.33
N ASP A 112 -19.53 -16.71 -9.35
CA ASP A 112 -20.72 -15.84 -9.29
C ASP A 112 -22.03 -16.64 -9.29
N ASP A 113 -21.99 -17.89 -9.75
CA ASP A 113 -23.11 -18.82 -9.62
C ASP A 113 -23.31 -19.26 -8.17
N CYS A 114 -22.27 -19.12 -7.33
CA CYS A 114 -22.27 -19.49 -5.93
C CYS A 114 -22.52 -18.27 -5.03
N GLY A 115 -23.15 -18.50 -3.87
CA GLY A 115 -23.32 -17.44 -2.86
C GLY A 115 -22.03 -16.95 -2.22
N ILE A 116 -22.14 -15.80 -1.56
CA ILE A 116 -21.04 -15.18 -0.80
C ILE A 116 -20.48 -16.18 0.22
N GLY A 117 -19.16 -16.35 0.25
CA GLY A 117 -18.49 -17.35 1.05
C GLY A 117 -18.41 -18.74 0.44
N ALA A 118 -18.59 -18.85 -0.87
CA ALA A 118 -18.40 -20.07 -1.63
C ALA A 118 -17.75 -19.83 -3.00
N THR A 119 -17.16 -20.89 -3.54
CA THR A 119 -16.54 -20.91 -4.87
C THR A 119 -16.99 -22.12 -5.67
N CYS A 120 -17.08 -21.97 -6.99
CA CYS A 120 -17.36 -23.07 -7.88
C CYS A 120 -16.11 -23.93 -8.09
N ASN A 121 -16.17 -25.19 -7.67
CA ASN A 121 -15.11 -26.15 -7.88
C ASN A 121 -15.68 -27.40 -8.57
N ASN A 122 -15.20 -27.67 -9.79
CA ASN A 122 -15.63 -28.81 -10.61
C ASN A 122 -17.16 -28.93 -10.76
N GLY A 123 -17.84 -27.79 -10.93
CA GLY A 123 -19.30 -27.75 -11.12
C GLY A 123 -20.11 -27.88 -9.82
N THR A 124 -19.45 -27.81 -8.66
CA THR A 124 -20.10 -27.82 -7.34
C THR A 124 -19.65 -26.60 -6.52
N CYS A 125 -20.60 -25.85 -5.95
CA CYS A 125 -20.27 -24.78 -5.02
C CYS A 125 -19.73 -25.37 -3.70
N GLN A 126 -18.50 -25.01 -3.37
CA GLN A 126 -17.82 -25.38 -2.12
C GLN A 126 -17.77 -24.18 -1.18
N ASN A 127 -18.03 -24.40 0.11
CA ASN A 127 -17.92 -23.35 1.11
C ASN A 127 -16.45 -23.00 1.34
N THR A 128 -16.11 -21.73 1.13
CA THR A 128 -14.78 -21.17 1.37
C THR A 128 -14.81 -20.03 2.37
N GLY A 129 -15.93 -19.78 3.05
CA GLY A 129 -16.08 -18.72 4.04
C GLY A 129 -16.24 -17.33 3.44
N ALA A 130 -17.14 -16.57 4.05
CA ALA A 130 -17.32 -15.16 3.74
C ALA A 130 -16.14 -14.33 4.29
N CYS A 131 -15.86 -13.22 3.64
CA CYS A 131 -14.77 -12.33 4.00
C CYS A 131 -15.12 -10.88 3.68
N THR A 132 -14.45 -9.97 4.38
CA THR A 132 -14.42 -8.53 4.11
C THR A 132 -13.00 -8.05 3.86
N VAL A 133 -12.02 -8.73 4.44
CA VAL A 133 -10.58 -8.47 4.30
C VAL A 133 -9.83 -9.80 4.09
N LYS A 134 -8.58 -9.72 3.61
CA LYS A 134 -7.75 -10.91 3.35
C LYS A 134 -7.56 -11.79 4.59
N SER A 135 -7.37 -11.20 5.77
CA SER A 135 -7.12 -11.94 7.02
C SER A 135 -8.28 -12.85 7.44
N ASP A 136 -9.51 -12.58 6.98
CA ASP A 136 -10.66 -13.44 7.24
C ASP A 136 -10.48 -14.84 6.61
N CYS A 137 -9.59 -14.92 5.61
CA CYS A 137 -9.30 -16.12 4.83
C CYS A 137 -8.10 -16.93 5.33
N ASP A 138 -7.39 -16.47 6.37
CA ASP A 138 -6.14 -17.10 6.84
C ASP A 138 -6.36 -18.57 7.27
N LYS A 139 -7.56 -18.91 7.76
CA LYS A 139 -7.93 -20.29 8.14
C LYS A 139 -7.98 -21.29 6.97
N TYR A 140 -8.07 -20.80 5.73
CA TYR A 140 -8.04 -21.62 4.52
C TYR A 140 -6.62 -21.71 3.91
N GLY A 141 -5.69 -20.89 4.40
CA GLY A 141 -4.29 -20.83 3.99
C GLY A 141 -3.88 -19.44 3.51
N SER A 142 -2.59 -19.12 3.61
CA SER A 142 -2.02 -17.81 3.24
C SER A 142 -2.28 -17.38 1.79
N ASN A 143 -2.57 -18.36 0.93
CA ASN A 143 -2.78 -18.16 -0.51
C ASN A 143 -4.24 -17.84 -0.87
N TYR A 144 -5.12 -17.67 0.11
CA TYR A 144 -6.50 -17.23 -0.12
C TYR A 144 -6.61 -15.71 -0.06
N ASP A 145 -7.40 -15.14 -0.97
CA ASP A 145 -7.73 -13.71 -1.02
C ASP A 145 -9.23 -13.50 -0.88
N CYS A 146 -9.61 -12.36 -0.30
CA CYS A 146 -11.00 -11.97 -0.26
C CYS A 146 -11.43 -11.33 -1.59
N LYS A 147 -12.28 -12.01 -2.36
CA LYS A 147 -12.84 -11.48 -3.61
C LYS A 147 -14.35 -11.64 -3.63
N SER A 148 -15.06 -10.55 -3.89
CA SER A 148 -16.53 -10.51 -3.95
C SER A 148 -17.20 -11.09 -2.69
N GLY A 149 -16.57 -10.92 -1.52
CA GLY A 149 -17.07 -11.42 -0.24
C GLY A 149 -16.81 -12.91 0.03
N SER A 150 -16.12 -13.63 -0.86
CA SER A 150 -15.73 -15.03 -0.69
C SER A 150 -14.20 -15.17 -0.61
N CYS A 151 -13.70 -16.05 0.26
CA CYS A 151 -12.29 -16.44 0.18
C CYS A 151 -12.10 -17.31 -1.06
N VAL A 152 -11.30 -16.83 -2.00
CA VAL A 152 -10.95 -17.58 -3.20
C VAL A 152 -9.47 -17.95 -3.11
N LEU A 153 -9.10 -19.10 -3.66
CA LEU A 153 -7.69 -19.37 -3.88
C LEU A 153 -7.17 -18.25 -4.78
N GLY A 154 -6.20 -17.48 -4.29
CA GLY A 154 -5.55 -16.45 -5.08
C GLY A 154 -5.11 -17.09 -6.38
N THR A 155 -5.44 -16.46 -7.51
CA THR A 155 -4.87 -16.88 -8.80
C THR A 155 -3.37 -17.03 -8.60
N PRO A 156 -2.73 -18.13 -9.03
CA PRO A 156 -1.28 -18.21 -9.05
C PRO A 156 -0.82 -16.93 -9.73
N VAL A 157 -0.25 -16.06 -8.91
CA VAL A 157 0.25 -14.79 -9.37
C VAL A 157 1.37 -15.23 -10.29
N THR A 158 1.11 -15.23 -11.59
CA THR A 158 2.17 -15.52 -12.54
C THR A 158 3.10 -14.34 -12.32
N PRO A 159 4.31 -14.55 -11.74
CA PRO A 159 5.19 -13.43 -11.47
C PRO A 159 5.30 -12.66 -12.78
N GLY A 160 5.15 -11.34 -12.71
CA GLY A 160 5.44 -10.51 -13.88
C GLY A 160 6.79 -10.92 -14.47
N PRO A 161 7.03 -10.71 -15.77
CA PRO A 161 8.29 -11.12 -16.39
C PRO A 161 9.46 -10.69 -15.51
N ALA A 162 10.34 -11.64 -15.21
CA ALA A 162 11.49 -11.38 -14.37
C ALA A 162 12.35 -10.30 -15.04
N CYS A 163 12.83 -9.37 -14.24
CA CYS A 163 13.64 -8.26 -14.71
C CYS A 163 14.81 -8.05 -13.77
N THR A 164 15.92 -7.55 -14.27
CA THR A 164 16.97 -6.93 -13.46
C THR A 164 16.99 -5.42 -13.71
N THR A 165 16.49 -4.95 -14.85
CA THR A 165 16.46 -3.54 -15.24
C THR A 165 15.08 -3.13 -15.80
N ALA A 166 14.76 -1.83 -15.78
CA ALA A 166 13.53 -1.30 -16.39
C ALA A 166 13.41 -1.59 -17.90
N ALA A 167 14.54 -1.79 -18.60
CA ALA A 167 14.55 -2.05 -20.03
C ALA A 167 13.81 -3.36 -20.41
N GLN A 168 13.72 -4.31 -19.48
CA GLN A 168 13.01 -5.58 -19.65
C GLN A 168 11.50 -5.46 -19.43
N CYS A 169 11.02 -4.30 -18.96
CA CYS A 169 9.68 -4.13 -18.43
C CYS A 169 8.73 -3.32 -19.35
N SER A 170 9.07 -3.15 -20.64
CA SER A 170 8.20 -2.48 -21.63
C SER A 170 7.58 -1.18 -21.11
N SER A 171 8.44 -0.28 -20.60
CA SER A 171 8.09 1.01 -20.00
C SER A 171 7.46 0.95 -18.59
N LYS A 172 7.65 -0.15 -17.86
CA LYS A 172 7.37 -0.30 -16.42
C LYS A 172 8.66 -0.31 -15.59
N LEU A 173 8.52 -0.20 -14.27
CA LEU A 173 9.67 -0.27 -13.35
C LEU A 173 10.04 -1.73 -13.09
N CYS A 174 11.33 -2.00 -12.91
CA CYS A 174 11.77 -3.27 -12.35
C CYS A 174 11.88 -3.14 -10.83
N VAL A 175 11.04 -3.87 -10.10
CA VAL A 175 10.97 -3.82 -8.63
C VAL A 175 11.09 -5.24 -8.09
N ASN A 176 12.12 -5.51 -7.29
CA ASN A 176 12.37 -6.82 -6.67
C ASN A 176 12.30 -7.98 -7.68
N ASN A 177 13.02 -7.87 -8.79
CA ASN A 177 12.99 -8.81 -9.92
C ASN A 177 11.63 -8.96 -10.64
N GLN A 178 10.66 -8.08 -10.43
CA GLN A 178 9.36 -8.13 -11.09
C GLN A 178 9.01 -6.79 -11.76
N CYS A 179 8.46 -6.85 -12.96
CA CYS A 179 7.95 -5.65 -13.61
C CYS A 179 6.70 -5.13 -12.89
N ALA A 180 6.83 -3.96 -12.24
CA ALA A 180 5.78 -3.32 -11.47
C ALA A 180 5.13 -2.20 -12.28
N THR A 181 3.80 -2.15 -12.27
CA THR A 181 3.08 -0.99 -12.84
C THR A 181 3.00 0.06 -11.75
N CYS A 182 3.45 1.27 -12.04
CA CYS A 182 3.38 2.35 -11.10
C CYS A 182 2.11 3.18 -11.34
N SER A 183 1.34 3.44 -10.30
CA SER A 183 0.14 4.27 -10.37
C SER A 183 0.48 5.67 -9.86
N GLY A 184 0.57 6.66 -10.75
CA GLY A 184 0.85 8.06 -10.41
C GLY A 184 2.23 8.55 -10.84
N ASP A 185 2.81 9.49 -10.09
CA ASP A 185 4.15 10.02 -10.35
C ASP A 185 5.21 9.06 -9.81
N CYS A 186 6.07 8.56 -10.70
CA CYS A 186 7.09 7.57 -10.39
C CYS A 186 8.48 8.10 -10.76
N GLY A 187 8.62 9.44 -10.82
CA GLY A 187 9.80 10.07 -11.40
C GLY A 187 9.79 9.92 -12.92
N GLY A 188 8.63 10.10 -13.57
CA GLY A 188 8.45 9.94 -15.02
C GLY A 188 7.51 10.96 -15.66
N ALA A 189 6.70 11.66 -14.86
CA ALA A 189 5.86 12.73 -15.38
C ALA A 189 6.71 13.96 -15.69
N LYS A 190 6.43 14.63 -16.82
CA LYS A 190 7.01 15.94 -17.11
C LYS A 190 6.49 16.94 -16.09
N THR A 191 7.35 17.35 -15.15
CA THR A 191 7.04 18.35 -14.12
C THR A 191 7.55 19.74 -14.49
N CYS A 192 8.52 19.83 -15.39
CA CYS A 192 9.09 21.11 -15.82
C CYS A 192 9.35 21.14 -17.32
N GLN A 193 9.65 22.35 -17.78
CA GLN A 193 10.24 22.62 -19.09
C GLN A 193 11.51 23.46 -18.92
N LEU A 194 11.52 24.30 -17.88
CA LEU A 194 12.55 25.28 -17.57
C LEU A 194 12.95 25.17 -16.11
N ASP A 195 14.17 25.59 -15.80
CA ASP A 195 14.72 25.58 -14.43
C ASP A 195 13.82 26.37 -13.45
N VAL A 196 13.25 27.49 -13.91
CA VAL A 196 12.37 28.34 -13.09
C VAL A 196 11.12 27.59 -12.60
N HIS A 197 10.61 26.58 -13.31
CA HIS A 197 9.48 25.75 -12.81
C HIS A 197 9.86 24.92 -11.58
N CYS A 198 11.15 24.73 -11.33
CA CYS A 198 11.66 23.89 -10.26
C CYS A 198 11.96 24.67 -8.98
N GLY A 199 11.89 26.00 -9.03
CA GLY A 199 12.23 26.89 -7.94
C GLY A 199 13.74 26.97 -7.70
N THR A 200 14.12 27.73 -6.67
CA THR A 200 15.52 28.04 -6.38
C THR A 200 16.35 26.79 -6.08
N GLY A 201 17.55 26.72 -6.68
CA GLY A 201 18.52 25.64 -6.44
C GLY A 201 18.20 24.33 -7.18
N ARG A 202 17.18 24.30 -8.05
CA ARG A 202 16.79 23.13 -8.83
C ARG A 202 16.84 23.42 -10.32
N ARG A 203 16.95 22.36 -11.11
CA ARG A 203 17.18 22.40 -12.55
C ARG A 203 16.17 21.51 -13.24
N CYS A 204 15.75 21.87 -14.45
CA CYS A 204 14.89 21.03 -15.25
C CYS A 204 15.74 20.12 -16.14
N LEU A 205 15.81 18.85 -15.80
CA LEU A 205 16.55 17.83 -16.53
C LEU A 205 15.56 16.82 -17.10
N ASP A 206 15.55 16.66 -18.42
CA ASP A 206 14.66 15.70 -19.11
C ASP A 206 13.17 15.84 -18.71
N GLY A 207 12.72 17.09 -18.55
CA GLY A 207 11.36 17.40 -18.11
C GLY A 207 11.08 17.16 -16.63
N GLN A 208 12.08 16.86 -15.80
CA GLN A 208 11.94 16.64 -14.36
C GLN A 208 12.79 17.62 -13.53
N CYS A 209 12.23 18.06 -12.41
CA CYS A 209 12.96 18.93 -11.49
C CYS A 209 13.96 18.17 -10.65
N VAL A 210 15.24 18.34 -10.91
CA VAL A 210 16.32 17.74 -10.14
C VAL A 210 17.02 18.78 -9.27
N ALA A 211 17.62 18.36 -8.16
CA ALA A 211 18.42 19.25 -7.34
C ALA A 211 19.72 19.66 -8.07
N GLY A 212 20.13 20.91 -7.90
CA GLY A 212 21.53 21.28 -8.09
C GLY A 212 22.37 20.74 -6.94
N CYS A 213 23.63 20.43 -7.21
CA CYS A 213 24.49 19.77 -6.23
C CYS A 213 25.94 20.25 -6.30
N GLN A 214 26.66 20.07 -5.20
CA GLN A 214 28.11 20.20 -5.09
C GLN A 214 28.78 18.83 -4.88
N GLY A 215 28.06 17.87 -4.29
CA GLY A 215 28.47 16.47 -4.16
C GLY A 215 27.28 15.51 -4.07
N ASN A 216 27.57 14.20 -4.01
CA ASN A 216 26.55 13.14 -4.04
C ASN A 216 25.55 13.24 -2.88
N GLY A 217 25.98 13.72 -1.71
CA GLY A 217 25.11 13.91 -0.54
C GLY A 217 24.02 14.97 -0.72
N ASP A 218 24.12 15.84 -1.72
CA ASP A 218 23.08 16.82 -2.04
C ASP A 218 21.93 16.22 -2.87
N CYS A 219 22.10 14.99 -3.36
CA CYS A 219 21.15 14.33 -4.23
C CYS A 219 20.19 13.41 -3.47
N GLY A 220 19.05 13.11 -4.08
CA GLY A 220 18.12 12.10 -3.57
C GLY A 220 18.68 10.69 -3.73
N SER A 221 17.98 9.71 -3.16
CA SER A 221 18.40 8.30 -3.23
C SER A 221 18.54 7.83 -4.68
N GLY A 222 19.64 7.12 -4.98
CA GLY A 222 19.92 6.59 -6.32
C GLY A 222 20.39 7.62 -7.35
N GLN A 223 20.78 8.82 -6.91
CA GLN A 223 21.35 9.86 -7.77
C GLN A 223 22.79 10.19 -7.40
N VAL A 224 23.53 10.70 -8.39
CA VAL A 224 24.90 11.22 -8.26
C VAL A 224 24.98 12.65 -8.73
N CYS A 225 25.92 13.40 -8.16
CA CYS A 225 26.18 14.75 -8.61
C CYS A 225 27.11 14.74 -9.83
N LYS A 226 26.58 15.08 -11.00
CA LYS A 226 27.36 15.28 -12.23
C LYS A 226 27.14 16.66 -12.77
N SER A 227 28.23 17.38 -13.04
CA SER A 227 28.17 18.71 -13.65
C SER A 227 27.22 19.67 -12.89
N SER A 228 27.26 19.61 -11.55
CA SER A 228 26.41 20.36 -10.60
C SER A 228 24.90 20.07 -10.65
N VAL A 229 24.51 18.94 -11.24
CA VAL A 229 23.12 18.49 -11.33
C VAL A 229 23.00 17.06 -10.80
N CYS A 230 21.97 16.78 -10.02
CA CYS A 230 21.66 15.42 -9.60
C CYS A 230 21.08 14.62 -10.77
N VAL A 231 21.78 13.57 -11.16
CA VAL A 231 21.37 12.65 -12.22
C VAL A 231 21.21 11.24 -11.67
N THR A 232 20.36 10.43 -12.28
CA THR A 232 20.25 9.01 -11.92
C THR A 232 21.60 8.32 -12.08
N ALA A 233 22.05 7.60 -11.06
CA ALA A 233 23.31 6.88 -11.09
C ALA A 233 23.27 5.78 -12.17
N ALA A 234 24.28 5.75 -13.04
CA ALA A 234 24.50 4.62 -13.94
C ALA A 234 25.24 3.48 -13.20
N ALA A 235 25.17 2.26 -13.73
CA ALA A 235 25.84 1.10 -13.11
C ALA A 235 27.36 1.29 -12.87
N GLY A 236 28.03 2.12 -13.69
CA GLY A 236 29.45 2.46 -13.53
C GLY A 236 29.73 3.60 -12.54
N ASP A 237 28.72 4.30 -12.06
CA ASP A 237 28.86 5.37 -11.05
C ASP A 237 28.90 4.81 -9.63
N ILE A 238 28.45 3.57 -9.45
CA ILE A 238 28.35 2.85 -8.17
C ILE A 238 29.71 2.20 -7.86
N THR A 239 30.70 3.00 -7.46
CA THR A 239 32.04 2.50 -7.11
C THR A 239 32.33 2.45 -5.62
N ASP A 240 31.45 2.96 -4.75
CA ASP A 240 31.64 2.95 -3.30
C ASP A 240 30.31 2.89 -2.49
N PRO A 241 30.15 1.98 -1.51
CA PRO A 241 28.98 1.92 -0.62
C PRO A 241 28.78 3.11 0.34
N VAL A 242 29.62 4.15 0.35
CA VAL A 242 29.57 5.24 1.37
C VAL A 242 28.82 6.50 0.91
N ASP A 243 28.32 6.56 -0.33
CA ASP A 243 27.91 7.84 -0.96
C ASP A 243 26.38 8.05 -1.15
N ASN A 244 25.50 7.37 -0.40
CA ASN A 244 24.03 7.43 -0.57
C ASN A 244 23.50 6.99 -1.95
N ILE A 245 24.37 6.47 -2.80
CA ILE A 245 24.01 5.76 -4.03
C ILE A 245 23.72 4.34 -3.57
N GLY A 246 22.46 3.91 -3.61
CA GLY A 246 22.08 2.57 -3.13
C GLY A 246 23.00 1.49 -3.71
N THR A 247 23.23 0.42 -2.94
CA THR A 247 23.94 -0.77 -3.43
C THR A 247 23.31 -1.22 -4.75
N TYR A 248 24.14 -1.57 -5.74
CA TYR A 248 23.64 -2.21 -6.95
C TYR A 248 22.88 -3.48 -6.55
N CYS A 249 21.64 -3.62 -7.01
CA CYS A 249 20.79 -4.75 -6.67
C CYS A 249 20.14 -5.36 -7.91
N ASP A 250 19.84 -6.65 -7.85
CA ASP A 250 18.89 -7.30 -8.76
C ASP A 250 17.58 -7.61 -8.00
N LYS A 251 17.65 -7.92 -6.69
CA LYS A 251 16.53 -8.17 -5.78
C LYS A 251 16.63 -7.42 -4.46
N ALA A 252 15.51 -7.35 -3.73
CA ALA A 252 15.45 -6.85 -2.36
C ALA A 252 16.48 -7.47 -1.42
N ASP A 253 16.77 -8.77 -1.56
CA ASP A 253 17.74 -9.47 -0.70
C ASP A 253 19.14 -8.85 -0.77
N ASP A 254 19.49 -8.25 -1.91
CA ASP A 254 20.79 -7.61 -2.12
C ASP A 254 20.92 -6.29 -1.35
N CYS A 255 19.79 -5.73 -0.91
CA CYS A 255 19.71 -4.43 -0.27
C CYS A 255 19.67 -4.49 1.27
N GLY A 256 19.66 -5.69 1.86
CA GLY A 256 19.33 -5.86 3.27
C GLY A 256 17.82 -5.67 3.51
N GLY A 257 17.24 -6.45 4.43
CA GLY A 257 15.79 -6.77 4.48
C GLY A 257 14.79 -5.63 4.75
N SER A 258 15.16 -4.36 4.61
CA SER A 258 14.27 -3.20 4.78
C SER A 258 14.16 -2.30 3.53
N LEU A 259 14.91 -2.62 2.48
CA LEU A 259 14.99 -1.84 1.24
C LEU A 259 14.39 -2.63 0.07
N ALA A 260 13.78 -1.92 -0.87
CA ALA A 260 13.31 -2.47 -2.13
C ALA A 260 14.37 -2.23 -3.21
N CYS A 261 14.58 -3.22 -4.09
CA CYS A 261 15.39 -3.00 -5.28
C CYS A 261 14.53 -2.40 -6.39
N VAL A 262 14.85 -1.17 -6.82
CA VAL A 262 14.13 -0.47 -7.89
C VAL A 262 15.13 -0.03 -8.95
N ASN A 263 15.02 -0.56 -10.17
CA ASN A 263 15.94 -0.28 -11.29
C ASN A 263 17.41 -0.30 -10.85
N ASN A 264 17.80 -1.38 -10.16
CA ASN A 264 19.16 -1.61 -9.67
C ASN A 264 19.63 -0.72 -8.54
N SER A 265 18.75 0.06 -7.93
CA SER A 265 19.04 0.87 -6.76
C SER A 265 18.22 0.42 -5.56
N CYS A 266 18.90 0.22 -4.44
CA CYS A 266 18.25 -0.05 -3.16
C CYS A 266 17.57 1.22 -2.62
N MET A 267 16.25 1.20 -2.55
CA MET A 267 15.41 2.30 -2.09
C MET A 267 14.72 1.95 -0.78
N ALA A 268 14.69 2.89 0.16
CA ALA A 268 13.97 2.72 1.42
C ALA A 268 12.47 2.65 1.18
N THR A 269 11.77 1.74 1.87
CA THR A 269 10.31 1.71 1.84
C THR A 269 9.74 2.82 2.72
N CYS A 270 8.57 3.33 2.37
CA CYS A 270 7.98 4.47 3.08
C CYS A 270 6.45 4.40 3.13
N THR A 271 5.88 5.06 4.13
CA THR A 271 4.42 5.24 4.25
C THR A 271 3.98 6.68 4.05
N ALA A 272 4.90 7.64 4.18
CA ALA A 272 4.71 9.07 3.94
C ALA A 272 6.07 9.73 3.66
N THR A 273 6.08 10.90 3.03
CA THR A 273 7.32 11.63 2.68
C THR A 273 8.24 11.88 3.86
N GLY A 274 7.69 12.22 5.03
CA GLY A 274 8.49 12.43 6.25
C GLY A 274 9.16 11.17 6.81
N ALA A 275 8.87 9.98 6.27
CA ALA A 275 9.54 8.74 6.66
C ALA A 275 10.85 8.50 5.89
N CYS A 276 11.15 9.32 4.87
CA CYS A 276 12.39 9.22 4.10
C CYS A 276 13.54 9.88 4.86
N ALA A 277 14.64 9.13 5.05
CA ALA A 277 15.81 9.62 5.77
C ALA A 277 16.56 10.72 5.02
N ASN A 278 16.60 10.64 3.68
CA ASN A 278 17.13 11.69 2.83
C ASN A 278 16.06 12.77 2.64
N THR A 279 16.39 14.01 2.97
CA THR A 279 15.48 15.16 2.90
C THR A 279 15.13 15.57 1.47
N ASN A 280 15.90 15.10 0.48
CA ASN A 280 15.64 15.33 -0.94
C ASN A 280 14.74 14.25 -1.55
N ASP A 281 14.30 13.28 -0.76
CA ASP A 281 13.37 12.26 -1.21
C ASP A 281 11.93 12.56 -0.80
N ILE A 282 11.00 12.12 -1.65
CA ILE A 282 9.58 12.01 -1.33
C ILE A 282 9.16 10.56 -1.32
N CYS A 283 8.12 10.26 -0.54
CA CYS A 283 7.54 8.94 -0.58
C CYS A 283 6.69 8.81 -1.83
N GLY A 284 7.11 7.92 -2.72
CA GLY A 284 6.45 7.71 -3.99
C GLY A 284 5.01 7.20 -3.85
N THR A 285 4.30 7.22 -4.98
CA THR A 285 3.01 6.55 -5.07
C THR A 285 3.21 5.03 -5.11
N GLY A 286 2.11 4.27 -4.94
CA GLY A 286 2.17 2.82 -4.90
C GLY A 286 2.65 2.20 -6.23
N MET A 287 3.68 1.36 -6.13
CA MET A 287 4.11 0.45 -7.19
C MET A 287 3.40 -0.89 -6.99
N ALA A 288 2.53 -1.24 -7.93
CA ALA A 288 1.78 -2.49 -7.89
C ALA A 288 2.69 -3.63 -8.36
N LEU A 289 3.09 -4.45 -7.40
CA LEU A 289 3.62 -5.78 -7.62
C LEU A 289 2.47 -6.77 -7.80
N SER A 290 2.84 -8.00 -8.13
CA SER A 290 1.91 -9.03 -8.50
C SER A 290 1.04 -9.52 -7.32
N ASP A 291 1.51 -9.38 -6.08
CA ASP A 291 0.87 -9.77 -4.82
C ASP A 291 0.86 -8.66 -3.74
N ALA A 292 1.43 -7.49 -4.04
CA ALA A 292 1.61 -6.42 -3.07
C ALA A 292 1.60 -5.03 -3.73
N THR A 293 1.43 -3.99 -2.92
CA THR A 293 1.74 -2.62 -3.32
C THR A 293 2.82 -2.06 -2.40
N ILE A 294 3.90 -1.58 -2.98
CA ILE A 294 5.04 -1.03 -2.24
C ILE A 294 5.21 0.45 -2.58
N ARG A 295 5.67 1.24 -1.60
CA ARG A 295 6.05 2.64 -1.78
C ARG A 295 7.48 2.80 -1.32
N VAL A 296 8.24 3.58 -2.07
CA VAL A 296 9.67 3.81 -1.82
C VAL A 296 9.99 5.30 -1.77
N CYS A 297 11.01 5.64 -1.00
CA CYS A 297 11.67 6.94 -1.05
C CYS A 297 12.36 7.08 -2.39
N ARG A 298 12.07 8.16 -3.09
CA ARG A 298 12.64 8.50 -4.39
C ARG A 298 12.97 9.98 -4.41
N PRO A 299 13.92 10.42 -5.27
CA PRO A 299 14.22 11.84 -5.42
C PRO A 299 12.94 12.64 -5.67
N ASP A 300 12.81 13.78 -4.99
CA ASP A 300 11.77 14.75 -5.30
C ASP A 300 12.01 15.25 -6.73
N THR A 301 11.04 15.03 -7.61
CA THR A 301 11.05 15.56 -8.98
C THR A 301 9.95 16.60 -9.22
N SER A 302 9.25 17.02 -8.16
CA SER A 302 8.07 17.88 -8.23
C SER A 302 8.44 19.34 -8.51
N ALA A 303 7.67 19.97 -9.39
CA ALA A 303 7.76 21.41 -9.68
C ALA A 303 7.52 22.25 -8.41
N ARG A 304 8.13 23.43 -8.38
CA ARG A 304 7.90 24.47 -7.38
C ARG A 304 7.46 25.73 -8.12
N LEU A 305 6.20 25.71 -8.55
CA LEU A 305 5.58 26.81 -9.26
C LEU A 305 5.48 28.03 -8.34
N GLU A 306 5.75 29.21 -8.90
CA GLU A 306 5.62 30.49 -8.20
C GLU A 306 4.15 30.86 -8.01
N CYS A 307 3.31 30.49 -8.98
CA CYS A 307 1.89 30.81 -8.99
C CYS A 307 1.04 29.65 -9.49
N LYS A 308 -0.22 29.63 -9.08
CA LYS A 308 -1.29 28.82 -9.68
C LYS A 308 -2.26 29.67 -10.46
N ILE A 309 -2.46 30.90 -10.01
CA ILE A 309 -3.32 31.91 -10.63
C ILE A 309 -2.62 33.27 -10.60
N THR A 310 -3.03 34.20 -11.46
CA THR A 310 -2.45 35.55 -11.54
C THR A 310 -2.47 36.32 -10.22
N LYS A 311 -3.43 36.03 -9.34
CA LYS A 311 -3.53 36.67 -8.02
C LYS A 311 -2.38 36.28 -7.07
N ASP A 312 -1.68 35.19 -7.35
CA ASP A 312 -0.52 34.77 -6.56
C ASP A 312 0.72 35.62 -6.90
N CYS A 313 0.69 36.35 -8.03
CA CYS A 313 1.78 37.21 -8.51
C CYS A 313 1.60 38.66 -8.07
N ASP A 314 2.67 39.45 -8.22
CA ASP A 314 2.61 40.88 -7.98
C ASP A 314 1.66 41.58 -8.96
N SER A 315 1.18 42.77 -8.58
CA SER A 315 0.10 43.48 -9.30
C SER A 315 0.36 43.80 -10.78
N SER A 316 1.60 43.68 -11.26
CA SER A 316 2.02 43.90 -12.66
C SER A 316 2.33 42.62 -13.42
N GLU A 317 2.14 41.46 -12.82
CA GLU A 317 2.51 40.16 -13.37
C GLU A 317 1.29 39.31 -13.68
N THR A 318 1.48 38.32 -14.55
CA THR A 318 0.47 37.34 -14.91
C THR A 318 1.03 35.95 -14.70
N CYS A 319 0.22 35.05 -14.13
CA CYS A 319 0.65 33.67 -13.97
C CYS A 319 0.58 32.94 -15.32
N VAL A 320 1.74 32.59 -15.86
CA VAL A 320 1.87 31.90 -17.14
C VAL A 320 2.69 30.63 -16.92
N SER A 321 2.05 29.47 -17.08
CA SER A 321 2.66 28.15 -16.87
C SER A 321 3.27 27.95 -15.47
N GLY A 322 2.69 28.63 -14.47
CA GLY A 322 3.14 28.55 -13.08
C GLY A 322 4.35 29.43 -12.73
N ILE A 323 4.70 30.37 -13.61
CA ILE A 323 5.68 31.43 -13.38
C ILE A 323 4.95 32.76 -13.36
N CYS A 324 5.30 33.65 -12.44
CA CYS A 324 4.84 35.02 -12.46
C CYS A 324 5.62 35.80 -13.51
N ARG A 325 4.95 36.22 -14.59
CA ARG A 325 5.61 36.89 -15.71
C ARG A 325 5.20 38.34 -15.85
N THR A 326 6.21 39.18 -16.08
CA THR A 326 6.03 40.58 -16.47
C THR A 326 5.46 40.67 -17.89
N VAL A 327 4.39 41.45 -18.06
CA VAL A 327 3.81 41.73 -19.38
C VAL A 327 4.69 42.73 -20.15
N CYS A 328 4.86 42.51 -21.45
CA CYS A 328 5.64 43.39 -22.32
C CYS A 328 4.96 43.58 -23.68
N SER A 329 5.27 44.71 -24.33
CA SER A 329 4.95 44.95 -25.74
C SER A 329 6.21 45.08 -26.61
N ARG A 330 7.38 45.29 -25.98
CA ARG A 330 8.68 45.44 -26.63
C ARG A 330 9.80 45.08 -25.64
N ALA A 331 10.96 44.69 -26.13
CA ALA A 331 12.07 44.20 -25.30
C ALA A 331 12.55 45.20 -24.23
N VAL A 332 12.41 46.51 -24.48
CA VAL A 332 12.76 47.55 -23.49
C VAL A 332 11.92 47.47 -22.22
N ASP A 333 10.70 46.93 -22.29
CA ASP A 333 9.84 46.74 -21.12
C ASP A 333 10.42 45.69 -20.16
N CYS A 334 11.26 44.79 -20.67
CA CYS A 334 11.91 43.71 -19.93
C CYS A 334 13.28 44.07 -19.37
N ALA A 335 13.79 45.28 -19.64
CA ALA A 335 15.14 45.67 -19.23
C ALA A 335 15.31 45.79 -17.70
N SER A 336 14.20 45.87 -16.96
CA SER A 336 14.18 46.14 -15.52
C SER A 336 13.68 44.96 -14.67
N CYS A 337 13.22 43.87 -15.30
CA CYS A 337 12.67 42.71 -14.61
C CYS A 337 13.65 41.52 -14.67
N ASN A 338 13.44 40.55 -13.78
CA ASN A 338 14.32 39.38 -13.65
C ASN A 338 13.94 38.23 -14.60
N ASP A 339 12.85 38.37 -15.35
CA ASP A 339 12.30 37.32 -16.24
C ASP A 339 13.09 37.14 -17.53
N GLY A 340 14.04 38.04 -17.81
CA GLY A 340 14.90 38.02 -18.98
C GLY A 340 14.60 39.14 -19.98
N PRO A 341 15.56 39.46 -20.86
CA PRO A 341 15.53 40.70 -21.65
C PRO A 341 14.65 40.64 -22.91
N VAL A 342 14.08 39.48 -23.25
CA VAL A 342 13.34 39.29 -24.51
C VAL A 342 11.85 39.43 -24.25
N CYS A 343 11.17 40.26 -25.05
CA CYS A 343 9.72 40.23 -25.08
C CYS A 343 9.25 39.12 -26.03
N GLY A 344 8.82 37.99 -25.46
CA GLY A 344 8.38 36.83 -26.23
C GLY A 344 7.11 37.11 -27.04
N ALA A 345 6.82 36.27 -28.03
CA ALA A 345 5.64 36.44 -28.91
C ALA A 345 4.30 36.43 -28.14
N GLY A 346 4.27 35.84 -26.94
CA GLY A 346 3.12 35.88 -26.04
C GLY A 346 2.92 37.20 -25.29
N GLY A 347 3.80 38.19 -25.45
CA GLY A 347 3.74 39.47 -24.73
C GLY A 347 4.23 39.38 -23.28
N PHE A 348 5.18 38.49 -23.00
CA PHE A 348 5.78 38.33 -21.68
C PHE A 348 7.30 38.34 -21.74
N CYS A 349 7.93 38.86 -20.69
CA CYS A 349 9.38 38.85 -20.56
C CYS A 349 9.90 37.42 -20.34
N MET A 350 10.95 37.10 -21.09
CA MET A 350 11.56 35.77 -21.20
C MET A 350 13.07 35.91 -21.42
N THR A 351 13.81 34.89 -21.02
CA THR A 351 15.22 34.70 -21.36
C THR A 351 15.36 34.27 -22.83
N GLU A 352 16.53 34.51 -23.42
CA GLU A 352 16.81 34.06 -24.80
C GLU A 352 16.67 32.55 -24.97
N GLN A 353 16.98 31.79 -23.91
CA GLN A 353 16.90 30.33 -23.88
C GLN A 353 15.45 29.82 -23.86
N GLU A 354 14.53 30.56 -23.23
CA GLU A 354 13.10 30.24 -23.26
C GLU A 354 12.48 30.45 -24.64
N VAL A 355 12.89 31.51 -25.33
CA VAL A 355 12.38 31.84 -26.67
C VAL A 355 12.99 30.93 -27.74
N ASN A 356 14.21 30.43 -27.51
CA ASN A 356 14.95 29.55 -28.43
C ASN A 356 15.31 28.22 -27.75
N ALA A 357 14.32 27.54 -27.19
CA ALA A 357 14.52 26.23 -26.55
C ALA A 357 15.09 25.21 -27.56
N GLU A 358 16.24 24.62 -27.24
CA GLU A 358 16.87 23.56 -28.06
C GLU A 358 16.21 22.20 -27.84
N CYS A 359 15.62 22.00 -26.66
CA CYS A 359 15.03 20.73 -26.26
C CYS A 359 13.94 20.92 -25.20
N THR A 360 13.09 19.91 -25.07
CA THR A 360 12.17 19.73 -23.92
C THR A 360 12.41 18.43 -23.18
N LEU A 361 12.93 17.41 -23.88
CA LEU A 361 13.35 16.12 -23.36
C LEU A 361 14.71 15.74 -23.95
N ASN A 362 15.39 14.78 -23.33
CA ASN A 362 16.65 14.22 -23.83
C ASN A 362 16.52 13.68 -25.27
N SER A 363 15.33 13.22 -25.67
CA SER A 363 15.04 12.74 -27.03
C SER A 363 15.17 13.81 -28.11
N ASP A 364 15.10 15.09 -27.74
CA ASP A 364 15.25 16.20 -28.68
C ASP A 364 16.75 16.48 -28.96
N CYS A 365 17.63 15.97 -28.10
CA CYS A 365 19.06 16.18 -28.19
C CYS A 365 19.76 15.05 -28.97
N SER A 366 20.79 15.41 -29.73
CA SER A 366 21.60 14.45 -30.50
C SER A 366 22.83 13.99 -29.70
N GLY A 367 23.42 12.86 -30.08
CA GLY A 367 24.70 12.41 -29.53
C GLY A 367 24.68 12.02 -28.05
N GLY A 368 23.52 11.66 -27.49
CA GLY A 368 23.38 11.27 -26.08
C GLY A 368 23.48 12.43 -25.10
N GLN A 369 23.35 13.67 -25.58
CA GLN A 369 23.27 14.86 -24.72
C GLN A 369 21.99 14.85 -23.88
N ALA A 370 22.06 15.51 -22.74
CA ALA A 370 20.91 15.72 -21.87
C ALA A 370 20.27 17.07 -22.14
N CYS A 371 18.95 17.13 -22.02
CA CYS A 371 18.18 18.36 -22.03
C CYS A 371 18.16 18.97 -20.64
N LEU A 372 18.97 20.02 -20.44
CA LEU A 372 19.08 20.74 -19.17
C LEU A 372 18.62 22.19 -19.36
N GLY A 373 17.51 22.56 -18.72
CA GLY A 373 16.96 23.90 -18.77
C GLY A 373 16.57 24.34 -20.19
N SER A 374 16.12 23.41 -21.05
CA SER A 374 15.87 23.66 -22.48
C SER A 374 17.12 23.86 -23.37
N LYS A 375 18.30 23.41 -22.92
CA LYS A 375 19.54 23.38 -23.71
C LYS A 375 20.11 21.97 -23.78
N CYS A 376 20.64 21.56 -24.93
CA CYS A 376 21.33 20.29 -25.08
C CYS A 376 22.77 20.41 -24.56
N VAL A 377 23.10 19.65 -23.51
CA VAL A 377 24.42 19.68 -22.84
C VAL A 377 24.99 18.27 -22.68
N SER A 378 26.32 18.17 -22.60
CA SER A 378 27.00 16.94 -22.19
C SER A 378 27.17 16.96 -20.67
N LEU A 379 26.78 15.87 -19.98
CA LEU A 379 26.80 15.75 -18.51
C LEU A 379 27.91 14.86 -17.98
#